data_AF-A0A5N7ZRI7-F1
#
_entry.id   AF-A0A5N7ZRI7-F1
#
_cell.length_a   1.000
_cell.length_b   1.000
_cell.length_c   1.000
_cell.angle_alpha   90.00
_cell.angle_beta   90.00
_cell.angle_gamma   90.00
#
_symmetry.space_group_name_H-M   'P 1'
#
loop_
_entity.id
_entity.type
_entity.pdbx_description
1 polymer ?
#
loop_
_entity_poly.entity_id
_entity_poly.type
_entity_poly.pdbx_seq_one_letter_code
_entity_poly.pdbx_strand_id
1 'polypeptide(L)'
;MNIFQERSDALKGSACLEKAFDVLHLDAHSAQVGYVKPVRTYRLVGDQDSVQAGDYGTAIGGDSGTAMTGESGTAVVGDRGSALAGMFGTASAGEWGRATAGDGGVASVLTCGIAIAGHCGVANAGDYGTASTGAKGTASAGIGGAVCAGEQGEIRLKYWDGRAQRYRTAVGYIGEKGLVAGVFYKLDKNHRFIAVGASQGGVQ
;
A
#
# COMPACT_ATOMS: atom_id res chain seq x y z
N MET A 1 30.97 -25.23 -2.09
CA MET A 1 31.80 -24.31 -2.89
C MET A 1 31.96 -24.91 -4.28
N ASN A 2 31.30 -24.28 -5.25
CA ASN A 2 31.54 -24.26 -6.71
C ASN A 2 30.20 -24.14 -7.46
N ILE A 3 29.79 -22.92 -7.84
CA ILE A 3 29.93 -22.16 -9.12
C ILE A 3 28.70 -22.36 -10.04
N PHE A 4 27.97 -21.25 -10.27
CA PHE A 4 27.14 -20.78 -11.40
C PHE A 4 27.00 -21.69 -12.64
N GLN A 5 25.96 -21.69 -13.48
CA GLN A 5 24.68 -20.97 -13.64
C GLN A 5 24.11 -21.50 -14.99
N GLU A 6 22.82 -21.81 -15.11
CA GLU A 6 22.19 -21.84 -16.44
C GLU A 6 20.86 -21.09 -16.44
N ARG A 7 20.77 -20.23 -17.45
CA ARG A 7 19.60 -19.44 -17.84
C ARG A 7 18.51 -20.39 -18.33
N SER A 8 17.27 -20.21 -17.90
CA SER A 8 16.13 -20.71 -18.67
C SER A 8 15.60 -19.58 -19.57
N ASP A 9 15.92 -19.69 -20.86
CA ASP A 9 15.22 -18.98 -21.91
C ASP A 9 13.76 -19.43 -21.93
N ALA A 10 12.86 -18.61 -21.39
CA ALA A 10 11.42 -18.71 -21.65
C ALA A 10 10.69 -17.38 -21.45
N LEU A 11 11.16 -16.32 -22.12
CA LEU A 11 10.23 -15.30 -22.62
C LEU A 11 9.52 -15.90 -23.85
N LYS A 12 8.49 -16.72 -23.61
CA LYS A 12 7.50 -17.07 -24.62
C LYS A 12 6.10 -16.94 -24.02
N GLY A 13 5.49 -15.80 -24.34
CA GLY A 13 4.07 -15.46 -24.32
C GLY A 13 3.06 -16.34 -23.57
N SER A 14 2.36 -15.65 -22.66
CA SER A 14 1.04 -15.90 -22.05
C SER A 14 0.86 -17.02 -21.01
N ALA A 15 1.93 -17.69 -20.60
CA ALA A 15 1.91 -18.92 -19.80
C ALA A 15 2.76 -18.74 -18.51
N CYS A 16 2.51 -19.37 -17.35
CA CYS A 16 2.02 -20.72 -17.08
C CYS A 16 1.32 -20.78 -15.70
N LEU A 17 0.16 -21.45 -15.66
CA LEU A 17 -0.34 -22.09 -14.44
C LEU A 17 0.57 -23.29 -14.11
N GLU A 18 1.48 -23.14 -13.15
CA GLU A 18 1.92 -24.27 -12.34
C GLU A 18 1.76 -23.91 -10.87
N LYS A 19 0.91 -24.71 -10.23
CA LYS A 19 0.61 -24.83 -8.80
C LYS A 19 1.65 -24.18 -7.89
N ALA A 20 1.14 -23.38 -6.95
CA ALA A 20 1.83 -22.85 -5.77
C ALA A 20 3.09 -23.66 -5.40
N PHE A 21 4.25 -23.16 -5.80
CA PHE A 21 5.50 -23.62 -5.24
C PHE A 21 5.65 -22.95 -3.88
N ASP A 22 5.38 -23.71 -2.81
CA ASP A 22 5.90 -23.44 -1.47
C ASP A 22 7.44 -23.50 -1.56
N VAL A 23 8.07 -22.46 -2.08
CA VAL A 23 9.52 -22.35 -1.98
C VAL A 23 9.79 -21.94 -0.53
N LEU A 24 10.12 -22.90 0.32
CA LEU A 24 10.65 -22.67 1.66
C LEU A 24 12.16 -22.38 1.52
N HIS A 25 12.62 -21.14 1.60
CA HIS A 25 14.00 -20.92 2.13
C HIS A 25 13.79 -20.94 3.63
N LEU A 26 14.16 -22.06 4.22
CA LEU A 26 14.65 -22.05 5.57
C LEU A 26 16.13 -21.66 5.47
N ASP A 27 16.46 -20.38 5.65
CA ASP A 27 17.86 -19.99 5.83
C ASP A 27 18.41 -20.73 7.07
N ALA A 28 19.44 -21.54 6.85
CA ALA A 28 19.94 -22.52 7.80
C ALA A 28 20.38 -21.91 9.16
N HIS A 29 20.04 -22.61 10.23
CA HIS A 29 20.56 -22.40 11.58
C HIS A 29 22.09 -22.47 11.61
N SER A 30 22.73 -21.53 12.33
CA SER A 30 24.05 -21.78 12.94
C SER A 30 24.07 -21.22 14.36
N ALA A 31 24.47 -22.07 15.30
CA ALA A 31 24.59 -21.78 16.72
C ALA A 31 25.78 -20.84 17.00
N GLN A 32 25.58 -19.84 17.86
CA GLN A 32 26.26 -19.64 19.15
C GLN A 32 25.88 -18.27 19.74
N VAL A 33 25.41 -18.30 21.00
CA VAL A 33 25.27 -17.20 21.98
C VAL A 33 24.68 -15.86 21.47
N GLY A 34 23.40 -15.63 21.78
CA GLY A 34 22.88 -14.28 22.07
C GLY A 34 22.16 -13.49 20.98
N TYR A 35 22.15 -13.93 19.72
CA TYR A 35 21.34 -13.31 18.67
C TYR A 35 20.77 -14.36 17.72
N VAL A 36 19.45 -14.58 17.79
CA VAL A 36 18.72 -15.36 16.79
C VAL A 36 18.38 -14.41 15.66
N LYS A 37 19.04 -14.57 14.50
CA LYS A 37 18.68 -13.82 13.30
C LYS A 37 17.22 -14.17 12.94
N PRO A 38 16.32 -13.19 12.75
CA PRO A 38 14.96 -13.49 12.32
C PRO A 38 15.00 -14.22 10.97
N VAL A 39 14.42 -15.43 10.93
CA VAL A 39 14.25 -16.20 9.69
C VAL A 39 13.10 -15.56 8.92
N ARG A 40 13.41 -14.90 7.80
CA ARG A 40 12.38 -14.34 6.93
C ARG A 40 11.74 -15.47 6.14
N THR A 41 10.51 -15.83 6.51
CA THR A 41 9.71 -16.76 5.72
C THR A 41 9.20 -16.03 4.49
N TYR A 42 9.41 -16.56 3.28
CA TYR A 42 8.73 -16.07 2.08
C TYR A 42 7.79 -17.14 1.55
N ARG A 43 6.63 -16.71 1.07
CA ARG A 43 5.63 -17.57 0.44
C ARG A 43 5.02 -16.87 -0.76
N LEU A 44 4.79 -17.64 -1.82
CA LEU A 44 4.25 -17.18 -3.09
C LEU A 44 3.11 -18.10 -3.53
N VAL A 45 2.00 -17.53 -3.96
CA VAL A 45 0.87 -18.25 -4.57
C VAL A 45 0.47 -17.56 -5.88
N GLY A 46 -0.34 -18.26 -6.68
CA GLY A 46 -0.81 -17.75 -7.97
C GLY A 46 -1.93 -16.72 -7.84
N ASP A 47 -2.57 -16.45 -8.97
CA ASP A 47 -3.75 -15.59 -9.05
C ASP A 47 -4.92 -16.21 -8.28
N GLN A 48 -5.75 -15.36 -7.67
CA GLN A 48 -6.94 -15.74 -6.89
C GLN A 48 -6.65 -16.59 -5.63
N ASP A 49 -5.41 -16.96 -5.38
CA ASP A 49 -5.00 -17.73 -4.21
C ASP A 49 -4.72 -16.83 -2.99
N SER A 50 -4.72 -17.47 -1.81
CA SER A 50 -4.40 -16.81 -0.54
C SER A 50 -3.10 -17.34 0.05
N VAL A 51 -2.26 -16.44 0.54
CA VAL A 51 -0.99 -16.77 1.20
C VAL A 51 -0.85 -16.01 2.53
N GLN A 52 -0.27 -16.67 3.51
CA GLN A 52 0.00 -16.09 4.83
C GLN A 52 1.44 -16.36 5.25
N ALA A 53 2.16 -15.34 5.72
CA ALA A 53 3.45 -15.49 6.38
C ALA A 53 3.37 -14.93 7.82
N GLY A 54 4.28 -15.38 8.69
CA GLY A 54 4.37 -14.87 10.06
C GLY A 54 5.01 -13.48 10.16
N ASP A 55 5.42 -13.12 11.37
CA ASP A 55 6.17 -11.89 11.63
C ASP A 55 7.49 -11.88 10.84
N TYR A 56 7.89 -10.69 10.37
CA TYR A 56 9.06 -10.48 9.50
C TYR A 56 9.01 -11.26 8.18
N GLY A 57 7.89 -11.91 7.87
CA GLY A 57 7.70 -12.71 6.67
C GLY A 57 7.30 -11.89 5.45
N THR A 58 7.42 -12.51 4.28
CA THR A 58 6.98 -11.98 2.99
C THR A 58 5.91 -12.91 2.42
N ALA A 59 4.74 -12.36 2.09
CA ALA A 59 3.66 -13.08 1.45
C ALA A 59 3.34 -12.41 0.11
N ILE A 60 3.35 -13.17 -0.98
CA ILE A 60 3.11 -12.68 -2.34
C ILE A 60 1.97 -13.48 -2.98
N GLY A 61 0.88 -12.81 -3.33
CA GLY A 61 -0.22 -13.37 -4.12
C GLY A 61 -0.26 -12.78 -5.52
N GLY A 62 -0.84 -13.52 -6.47
CA GLY A 62 -1.09 -13.02 -7.82
C GLY A 62 -2.26 -12.03 -7.91
N ASP A 63 -2.79 -11.84 -9.12
CA ASP A 63 -3.95 -11.00 -9.39
C ASP A 63 -5.19 -11.55 -8.69
N SER A 64 -6.00 -10.65 -8.12
CA SER A 64 -7.16 -10.99 -7.28
C SER A 64 -6.83 -11.91 -6.09
N GLY A 65 -5.55 -12.11 -5.79
CA GLY A 65 -5.08 -12.91 -4.66
C GLY A 65 -5.14 -12.16 -3.34
N THR A 66 -4.86 -12.87 -2.26
CA THR A 66 -4.77 -12.31 -0.91
C THR A 66 -3.42 -12.64 -0.27
N ALA A 67 -2.72 -11.64 0.24
CA ALA A 67 -1.48 -11.83 0.99
C ALA A 67 -1.62 -11.25 2.40
N MET A 68 -1.27 -12.03 3.42
CA MET A 68 -1.27 -11.59 4.81
C MET A 68 0.09 -11.83 5.46
N THR A 69 0.59 -10.86 6.23
CA THR A 69 1.79 -11.01 7.05
C THR A 69 1.60 -10.46 8.46
N GLY A 70 2.45 -10.93 9.38
CA GLY A 70 2.49 -10.47 10.77
C GLY A 70 3.19 -9.12 10.95
N GLU A 71 3.68 -8.87 12.16
CA GLU A 71 4.46 -7.66 12.51
C GLU A 71 5.70 -7.54 11.63
N SER A 72 6.00 -6.32 11.17
CA SER A 72 7.16 -6.02 10.31
C SER A 72 7.23 -6.88 9.04
N GLY A 73 6.11 -7.47 8.61
CA GLY A 73 6.02 -8.29 7.42
C GLY A 73 5.76 -7.48 6.15
N THR A 74 5.95 -8.14 5.00
CA THR A 74 5.71 -7.57 3.66
C THR A 74 4.63 -8.36 2.91
N ALA A 75 3.48 -7.78 2.66
CA ALA A 75 2.41 -8.37 1.86
C ALA A 75 2.33 -7.69 0.48
N VAL A 76 2.38 -8.47 -0.60
CA VAL A 76 2.28 -7.97 -1.98
C VAL A 76 1.25 -8.77 -2.75
N VAL A 77 0.38 -8.09 -3.49
CA VAL A 77 -0.60 -8.72 -4.39
C VAL A 77 -0.68 -7.98 -5.73
N GLY A 78 -1.16 -8.67 -6.75
CA GLY A 78 -1.45 -8.10 -8.07
C GLY A 78 -2.71 -7.21 -8.10
N ASP A 79 -3.24 -7.02 -9.30
CA ASP A 79 -4.42 -6.18 -9.55
C ASP A 79 -5.66 -6.79 -8.90
N ARG A 80 -6.55 -5.94 -8.36
CA ARG A 80 -7.75 -6.34 -7.59
C ARG A 80 -7.47 -7.22 -6.37
N GLY A 81 -6.20 -7.40 -5.99
CA GLY A 81 -5.81 -8.19 -4.83
C GLY A 81 -5.99 -7.45 -3.50
N SER A 82 -5.87 -8.20 -2.41
CA SER A 82 -5.88 -7.68 -1.04
C SER A 82 -4.59 -8.02 -0.28
N ALA A 83 -3.79 -7.00 0.06
CA ALA A 83 -2.60 -7.13 0.88
C ALA A 83 -2.84 -6.61 2.30
N LEU A 84 -2.51 -7.41 3.31
CA LEU A 84 -2.59 -7.07 4.73
C LEU A 84 -1.24 -7.30 5.42
N ALA A 85 -0.70 -6.27 6.06
CA ALA A 85 0.51 -6.38 6.87
C ALA A 85 0.27 -5.85 8.29
N GLY A 86 0.95 -6.43 9.28
CA GLY A 86 0.83 -6.05 10.69
C GLY A 86 1.45 -4.69 11.03
N MET A 87 1.68 -4.44 12.32
CA MET A 87 2.40 -3.25 12.79
C MET A 87 3.77 -3.13 12.12
N PHE A 88 4.17 -1.92 11.75
CA PHE A 88 5.39 -1.63 10.99
C PHE A 88 5.52 -2.40 9.65
N GLY A 89 4.44 -3.06 9.22
CA GLY A 89 4.40 -3.87 8.02
C GLY A 89 4.28 -3.01 6.76
N THR A 90 4.60 -3.62 5.62
CA THR A 90 4.42 -3.03 4.30
C THR A 90 3.38 -3.84 3.52
N ALA A 91 2.33 -3.19 3.06
CA ALA A 91 1.30 -3.78 2.21
C ALA A 91 1.27 -3.07 0.84
N SER A 92 1.33 -3.83 -0.25
CA SER A 92 1.28 -3.31 -1.61
C SER A 92 0.28 -4.08 -2.46
N ALA A 93 -0.57 -3.37 -3.20
CA ALA A 93 -1.52 -3.98 -4.14
C ALA A 93 -1.54 -3.25 -5.50
N GLY A 94 -1.95 -3.96 -6.55
CA GLY A 94 -2.06 -3.43 -7.91
C GLY A 94 -3.24 -2.46 -8.13
N GLU A 95 -3.62 -2.28 -9.39
CA GLU A 95 -4.78 -1.49 -9.81
C GLU A 95 -6.06 -2.05 -9.19
N TRP A 96 -6.96 -1.18 -8.72
CA TRP A 96 -8.18 -1.59 -8.00
C TRP A 96 -7.95 -2.46 -6.76
N GLY A 97 -6.69 -2.59 -6.32
CA GLY A 97 -6.32 -3.39 -5.17
C GLY A 97 -6.62 -2.69 -3.85
N ARG A 98 -6.49 -3.46 -2.77
CA ARG A 98 -6.58 -2.98 -1.40
C ARG A 98 -5.31 -3.31 -0.65
N ALA A 99 -4.65 -2.31 -0.07
CA ALA A 99 -3.52 -2.49 0.83
C ALA A 99 -3.88 -1.97 2.23
N THR A 100 -3.64 -2.76 3.26
CA THR A 100 -3.84 -2.37 4.66
C THR A 100 -2.60 -2.70 5.47
N ALA A 101 -2.04 -1.71 6.16
CA ALA A 101 -0.90 -1.86 7.06
C ALA A 101 -1.26 -1.37 8.47
N GLY A 102 -0.67 -1.97 9.50
CA GLY A 102 -0.89 -1.59 10.89
C GLY A 102 -0.24 -0.25 11.27
N ASP A 103 -0.15 -0.01 12.58
CA ASP A 103 0.48 1.20 13.13
C ASP A 103 1.95 1.30 12.71
N GLY A 104 2.38 2.51 12.32
CA GLY A 104 3.70 2.78 11.75
C GLY A 104 3.96 2.07 10.42
N GLY A 105 2.96 1.39 9.85
CA GLY A 105 3.07 0.63 8.61
C GLY A 105 2.91 1.50 7.37
N VAL A 106 3.23 0.91 6.22
CA VAL A 106 3.14 1.53 4.90
C VAL A 106 2.17 0.74 4.03
N ALA A 107 1.11 1.38 3.56
CA ALA A 107 0.18 0.81 2.58
C ALA A 107 0.29 1.56 1.26
N SER A 108 0.48 0.84 0.16
CA SER A 108 0.58 1.43 -1.18
C SER A 108 -0.31 0.69 -2.18
N VAL A 109 -1.04 1.45 -2.99
CA VAL A 109 -1.83 0.91 -4.10
C VAL A 109 -1.61 1.74 -5.36
N LEU A 110 -1.81 1.12 -6.52
CA LEU A 110 -1.79 1.83 -7.80
C LEU A 110 -3.11 2.60 -8.03
N THR A 111 -3.51 2.76 -9.29
CA THR A 111 -4.68 3.53 -9.70
C THR A 111 -5.99 2.88 -9.19
N CYS A 112 -6.97 3.71 -8.82
CA CYS A 112 -8.29 3.29 -8.35
C CYS A 112 -8.31 2.39 -7.10
N GLY A 113 -7.17 2.18 -6.43
CA GLY A 113 -7.07 1.32 -5.27
C GLY A 113 -7.42 2.00 -3.94
N ILE A 114 -7.40 1.22 -2.87
CA ILE A 114 -7.60 1.67 -1.48
C ILE A 114 -6.36 1.35 -0.65
N ALA A 115 -5.66 2.38 -0.15
CA ALA A 115 -4.56 2.23 0.80
C ALA A 115 -4.99 2.69 2.20
N ILE A 116 -4.76 1.86 3.22
CA ILE A 116 -5.10 2.15 4.62
C ILE A 116 -3.89 1.86 5.49
N ALA A 117 -3.47 2.82 6.31
CA ALA A 117 -2.43 2.61 7.32
C ALA A 117 -2.88 3.05 8.71
N GLY A 118 -2.30 2.46 9.76
CA GLY A 118 -2.63 2.75 11.15
C GLY A 118 -2.15 4.12 11.66
N HIS A 119 -2.06 4.24 12.98
CA HIS A 119 -1.46 5.40 13.66
C HIS A 119 0.00 5.60 13.23
N CYS A 120 0.42 6.83 12.98
CA CYS A 120 1.73 7.16 12.40
C CYS A 120 2.05 6.45 11.07
N GLY A 121 1.05 5.85 10.41
CA GLY A 121 1.24 5.11 9.17
C GLY A 121 1.33 6.01 7.94
N VAL A 122 1.75 5.42 6.82
CA VAL A 122 1.78 6.09 5.51
C VAL A 122 0.88 5.33 4.55
N ALA A 123 -0.12 5.99 3.99
CA ALA A 123 -0.99 5.42 2.96
C ALA A 123 -0.79 6.18 1.65
N ASN A 124 -0.43 5.47 0.57
CA ASN A 124 -0.23 6.02 -0.76
C ASN A 124 -1.17 5.35 -1.75
N ALA A 125 -2.01 6.13 -2.41
CA ALA A 125 -2.86 5.66 -3.51
C ALA A 125 -2.52 6.37 -4.82
N GLY A 126 -2.69 5.68 -5.94
CA GLY A 126 -2.53 6.25 -7.27
C GLY A 126 -3.65 7.22 -7.64
N ASP A 127 -3.75 7.53 -8.93
CA ASP A 127 -4.83 8.36 -9.46
C ASP A 127 -6.18 7.68 -9.22
N TYR A 128 -7.20 8.48 -8.90
CA TYR A 128 -8.55 8.04 -8.51
C TYR A 128 -8.59 7.11 -7.28
N GLY A 129 -7.45 6.87 -6.63
CA GLY A 129 -7.35 6.03 -5.45
C GLY A 129 -7.78 6.74 -4.18
N THR A 130 -8.01 5.96 -3.14
CA THR A 130 -8.35 6.44 -1.80
C THR A 130 -7.25 6.06 -0.82
N ALA A 131 -6.68 7.04 -0.11
CA ALA A 131 -5.71 6.81 0.95
C ALA A 131 -6.27 7.27 2.31
N SER A 132 -6.16 6.42 3.33
CA SER A 132 -6.60 6.75 4.68
C SER A 132 -5.54 6.37 5.71
N THR A 133 -5.32 7.24 6.70
CA THR A 133 -4.42 6.95 7.82
C THR A 133 -5.05 7.28 9.17
N GLY A 134 -4.49 6.71 10.24
CA GLY A 134 -4.81 7.09 11.61
C GLY A 134 -4.24 8.45 12.01
N ALA A 135 -4.25 8.75 13.31
CA ALA A 135 -3.64 9.96 13.84
C ALA A 135 -2.13 10.00 13.53
N LYS A 136 -1.57 11.20 13.35
CA LYS A 136 -0.16 11.45 12.97
C LYS A 136 0.31 10.75 11.68
N GLY A 137 -0.60 10.16 10.92
CA GLY A 137 -0.27 9.47 9.68
C GLY A 137 -0.20 10.44 8.50
N THR A 138 0.34 9.96 7.38
CA THR A 138 0.38 10.69 6.10
C THR A 138 -0.43 9.94 5.04
N ALA A 139 -1.50 10.55 4.55
CA ALA A 139 -2.31 10.01 3.45
C ALA A 139 -2.03 10.79 2.16
N SER A 140 -1.63 10.09 1.10
CA SER A 140 -1.35 10.68 -0.21
C SER A 140 -2.15 9.99 -1.30
N ALA A 141 -2.80 10.75 -2.18
CA ALA A 141 -3.42 10.19 -3.38
C ALA A 141 -3.09 10.98 -4.65
N GLY A 142 -3.25 10.32 -5.79
CA GLY A 142 -3.09 10.90 -7.12
C GLY A 142 -4.23 11.83 -7.54
N ILE A 143 -4.26 12.16 -8.82
CA ILE A 143 -5.28 13.03 -9.42
C ILE A 143 -6.65 12.38 -9.30
N GLY A 144 -7.65 13.16 -8.89
CA GLY A 144 -9.01 12.66 -8.69
C GLY A 144 -9.16 11.73 -7.47
N GLY A 145 -8.09 11.49 -6.73
CA GLY A 145 -8.09 10.68 -5.53
C GLY A 145 -8.75 11.37 -4.32
N ALA A 146 -8.95 10.60 -3.26
CA ALA A 146 -9.46 11.07 -1.98
C ALA A 146 -8.50 10.69 -0.85
N VAL A 147 -8.37 11.57 0.15
CA VAL A 147 -7.48 11.37 1.30
C VAL A 147 -8.20 11.64 2.61
N CYS A 148 -7.90 10.84 3.62
CA CYS A 148 -8.38 11.01 5.00
C CYS A 148 -7.23 10.74 5.97
N ALA A 149 -7.13 11.53 7.03
CA ALA A 149 -6.19 11.27 8.11
C ALA A 149 -6.84 11.60 9.47
N GLY A 150 -6.30 11.00 10.54
CA GLY A 150 -6.70 11.32 11.91
C GLY A 150 -6.06 12.62 12.43
N GLU A 151 -6.27 12.90 13.71
CA GLU A 151 -5.67 14.04 14.41
C GLU A 151 -4.16 14.16 14.19
N GLN A 152 -3.67 15.39 13.99
CA GLN A 152 -2.26 15.68 13.68
C GLN A 152 -1.73 14.97 12.42
N GLY A 153 -2.62 14.45 11.58
CA GLY A 153 -2.27 13.82 10.31
C GLY A 153 -1.99 14.83 9.20
N GLU A 154 -1.34 14.36 8.16
CA GLU A 154 -1.06 15.12 6.93
C GLU A 154 -1.77 14.47 5.74
N ILE A 155 -2.41 15.28 4.92
CA ILE A 155 -3.07 14.84 3.68
C ILE A 155 -2.41 15.49 2.46
N ARG A 156 -2.21 14.71 1.40
CA ARG A 156 -1.55 15.14 0.16
C ARG A 156 -2.35 14.72 -1.07
N LEU A 157 -2.59 15.66 -1.98
CA LEU A 157 -3.24 15.35 -3.26
C LEU A 157 -2.44 15.94 -4.42
N LYS A 158 -2.19 15.11 -5.44
CA LYS A 158 -1.58 15.58 -6.69
C LYS A 158 -2.61 16.27 -7.59
N TYR A 159 -2.18 17.31 -8.30
CA TYR A 159 -2.95 18.00 -9.32
C TYR A 159 -2.05 18.48 -10.46
N TRP A 160 -2.65 18.70 -11.64
CA TRP A 160 -1.97 19.31 -12.78
C TRP A 160 -2.09 20.83 -12.71
N ASP A 161 -0.95 21.54 -12.67
CA ASP A 161 -0.90 22.99 -12.83
C ASP A 161 -0.71 23.31 -14.31
N GLY A 162 -1.82 23.67 -14.98
CA GLY A 162 -1.81 23.99 -16.40
C GLY A 162 -1.00 25.25 -16.77
N ARG A 163 -0.73 26.16 -15.83
CA ARG A 163 0.10 27.34 -16.11
C ARG A 163 1.57 26.99 -16.07
N ALA A 164 1.98 26.19 -15.09
CA ALA A 164 3.35 25.75 -14.94
C ALA A 164 3.69 24.47 -15.74
N GLN A 165 2.71 23.88 -16.43
CA GLN A 165 2.83 22.64 -17.21
C GLN A 165 3.48 21.51 -16.42
N ARG A 166 3.07 21.34 -15.15
CA ARG A 166 3.65 20.32 -14.26
C ARG A 166 2.68 19.84 -13.20
N TYR A 167 2.92 18.63 -12.70
CA TYR A 167 2.25 18.13 -11.51
C TYR A 167 2.75 18.86 -10.25
N ARG A 168 1.81 19.18 -9.37
CA ARG A 168 2.06 19.74 -8.03
C ARG A 168 1.30 18.94 -6.99
N THR A 169 1.66 19.15 -5.73
CA THR A 169 1.02 18.51 -4.58
C THR A 169 0.43 19.57 -3.69
N ALA A 170 -0.88 19.49 -3.44
CA ALA A 170 -1.52 20.22 -2.37
C ALA A 170 -1.30 19.46 -1.06
N VAL A 171 -0.91 20.18 -0.01
CA VAL A 171 -0.65 19.62 1.33
C VAL A 171 -1.59 20.27 2.33
N GLY A 172 -2.25 19.46 3.15
CA GLY A 172 -3.12 19.89 4.23
C GLY A 172 -2.73 19.21 5.53
N TYR A 173 -2.84 19.95 6.63
CA TYR A 173 -2.58 19.47 7.98
C TYR A 173 -3.91 19.39 8.73
N ILE A 174 -4.24 18.21 9.25
CA ILE A 174 -5.49 18.00 9.97
C ILE A 174 -5.47 18.82 11.27
N GLY A 175 -6.57 19.54 11.53
CA GLY A 175 -6.70 20.53 12.60
C GLY A 175 -6.40 21.97 12.16
N GLU A 176 -5.90 22.18 10.94
CA GLU A 176 -5.64 23.52 10.40
C GLU A 176 -6.63 23.92 9.30
N LYS A 177 -6.93 25.22 9.19
CA LYS A 177 -7.69 25.82 8.06
C LYS A 177 -9.04 25.12 7.76
N GLY A 178 -9.68 24.58 8.80
CA GLY A 178 -10.98 23.88 8.69
C GLY A 178 -10.89 22.42 8.24
N LEU A 179 -9.70 21.83 8.19
CA LEU A 179 -9.52 20.40 7.96
C LEU A 179 -9.79 19.62 9.25
N VAL A 180 -10.76 18.71 9.20
CA VAL A 180 -11.26 17.93 10.34
C VAL A 180 -10.79 16.48 10.22
N ALA A 181 -10.40 15.88 11.34
CA ALA A 181 -9.96 14.50 11.38
C ALA A 181 -11.08 13.54 10.96
N GLY A 182 -10.71 12.44 10.29
CA GLY A 182 -11.66 11.40 9.88
C GLY A 182 -12.59 11.79 8.72
N VAL A 183 -12.39 12.98 8.12
CA VAL A 183 -13.13 13.43 6.95
C VAL A 183 -12.31 13.18 5.70
N PHE A 184 -12.94 12.61 4.67
CA PHE A 184 -12.32 12.49 3.35
C PHE A 184 -12.33 13.82 2.62
N TYR A 185 -11.20 14.18 2.02
CA TYR A 185 -11.04 15.38 1.20
C TYR A 185 -10.66 15.05 -0.24
N LYS A 186 -11.15 15.88 -1.16
CA LYS A 186 -10.73 15.96 -2.57
C LYS A 186 -10.29 17.38 -2.89
N LEU A 187 -9.65 17.58 -4.05
CA LEU A 187 -9.39 18.92 -4.56
C LEU A 187 -10.54 19.40 -5.44
N ASP A 188 -10.95 20.66 -5.26
CA ASP A 188 -11.82 21.36 -6.19
C ASP A 188 -11.05 21.83 -7.44
N LYS A 189 -11.77 22.50 -8.36
CA LYS A 189 -11.19 23.09 -9.58
C LYS A 189 -10.10 24.16 -9.32
N ASN A 190 -10.04 24.71 -8.11
CA ASN A 190 -9.06 25.70 -7.69
C ASN A 190 -7.92 25.07 -6.86
N HIS A 191 -7.84 23.74 -6.80
CA HIS A 191 -6.87 22.97 -6.02
C HIS A 191 -6.97 23.21 -4.51
N ARG A 192 -8.18 23.48 -4.00
CA ARG A 192 -8.49 23.59 -2.57
C ARG A 192 -9.13 22.32 -2.07
N PHE A 193 -8.80 21.93 -0.84
CA PHE A 193 -9.42 20.78 -0.18
C PHE A 193 -10.90 21.04 0.10
N ILE A 194 -11.75 20.09 -0.30
CA ILE A 194 -13.19 20.07 -0.04
C ILE A 194 -13.59 18.70 0.52
N ALA A 195 -14.49 18.68 1.51
CA ALA A 195 -14.96 17.45 2.13
C ALA A 195 -15.83 16.64 1.15
N VAL A 196 -15.59 15.34 1.07
CA VAL A 196 -16.40 14.40 0.29
C VAL A 196 -17.74 14.22 1.02
N GLY A 197 -18.81 14.75 0.44
CA GLY A 197 -20.16 14.74 1.05
C GLY A 197 -20.68 16.13 1.42
N ALA A 198 -19.85 17.18 1.39
CA ALA A 198 -20.33 18.55 1.41
C ALA A 198 -20.90 18.88 0.02
N SER A 199 -22.20 18.61 -0.17
CA SER A 199 -22.96 19.16 -1.29
C SER A 199 -22.72 20.68 -1.33
N GLN A 200 -22.26 21.18 -2.48
CA GLN A 200 -22.16 22.62 -2.70
C GLN A 200 -23.56 23.23 -2.59
N GLY A 201 -23.89 23.74 -1.41
CA GLY A 201 -25.05 24.58 -1.19
C GLY A 201 -24.86 25.82 -2.04
N GLY A 202 -25.61 25.88 -3.15
CA GLY A 202 -25.62 27.00 -4.05
C GLY A 202 -25.97 28.29 -3.30
N VAL A 203 -25.27 29.35 -3.68
CA VAL A 203 -25.76 30.71 -3.50
C VAL A 203 -27.04 30.84 -4.32
N GLN A 204 -28.15 31.16 -3.66
CA GLN A 204 -29.20 32.01 -4.20
C GLN A 204 -29.43 33.16 -3.22
#